data_AF-A0A962MA93-F1
#
_entry.id   AF-A0A962MA93-F1
#
_cell.length_a   1.000
_cell.length_b   1.000
_cell.length_c   1.000
_cell.angle_alpha   90.00
_cell.angle_beta   90.00
_cell.angle_gamma   90.00
#
_symmetry.space_group_name_H-M   'P 1'
#
loop_
_entity.id
_entity.type
_entity.pdbx_description
1 polymer ?
#
loop_
_entity_poly.entity_id
_entity_poly.type
_entity_poly.pdbx_seq_one_letter_code
_entity_poly.pdbx_strand_id
1 'polypeptide(L)' 'MVGWVTQIIIGVAYWMFPKFTKETPRGSEALAWITYALMNSGLLLRTVAEPANAVQTWVGWGWLVALSALLQWLG' A
#
# COMPACT_ATOMS: atom_id res chain seq x y z
N MET A 1 9.46 9.11 1.81
CA MET A 1 10.15 8.38 0.72
C MET A 1 9.47 7.06 0.35
N VAL A 2 8.85 6.33 1.29
CA VAL A 2 8.43 4.93 1.10
C VAL A 2 7.11 4.74 0.30
N GLY A 3 6.34 5.79 0.00
CA GLY A 3 5.07 5.65 -0.73
C GLY A 3 5.25 5.44 -2.23
N TRP A 4 5.53 6.52 -2.97
CA TRP A 4 5.61 6.51 -4.43
C TRP A 4 6.75 5.63 -4.98
N VAL A 5 7.89 5.58 -4.29
CA VAL A 5 9.03 4.75 -4.71
C VAL A 5 8.66 3.27 -4.68
N THR A 6 8.01 2.81 -3.61
CA THR A 6 7.61 1.41 -3.47
C THR A 6 6.57 1.01 -4.51
N GLN A 7 5.62 1.90 -4.82
CA GLN A 7 4.65 1.69 -5.91
C GLN A 7 5.34 1.51 -7.26
N ILE A 8 6.38 2.31 -7.56
CA ILE A 8 7.17 2.14 -8.78
C ILE A 8 7.91 0.80 -8.75
N ILE A 9 8.56 0.44 -7.65
CA ILE A 9 9.28 -0.84 -7.51
C ILE A 9 8.33 -2.01 -7.76
N ILE A 10 7.15 -2.01 -7.13
CA ILE A 10 6.14 -3.08 -7.30
C ILE A 10 5.60 -3.10 -8.72
N GLY A 11 5.27 -1.96 -9.31
CA GLY A 11 4.77 -1.87 -10.69
C GLY A 11 5.79 -2.38 -11.71
N VAL A 12 7.06 -1.99 -11.55
CA VAL A 12 8.16 -2.48 -12.39
C VAL A 12 8.35 -3.98 -12.19
N ALA A 13 8.42 -4.46 -10.94
CA ALA A 13 8.57 -5.88 -10.64
C ALA A 13 7.44 -6.71 -11.28
N TYR A 14 6.18 -6.30 -11.07
CA TYR A 14 4.99 -6.95 -11.65
C TYR A 14 5.04 -6.98 -13.18
N TRP A 15 5.61 -5.95 -13.80
CA TRP A 15 5.76 -5.92 -15.25
C TRP A 15 6.91 -6.79 -15.76
N MET A 16 8.02 -6.82 -15.02
CA MET A 16 9.27 -7.49 -15.39
C MET A 16 9.25 -9.00 -15.19
N PHE A 17 8.40 -9.52 -14.29
CA PHE A 17 8.23 -10.96 -14.13
C PHE A 17 7.75 -11.62 -15.44
N PRO A 18 8.39 -12.73 -15.85
CA PRO A 18 8.08 -13.39 -17.12
C PRO A 18 6.67 -13.94 -17.12
N LYS A 19 6.07 -13.96 -18.30
CA LYS A 19 4.72 -14.49 -18.48
C LYS A 19 4.72 -16.00 -18.36
N PHE A 20 3.84 -16.55 -17.53
CA PHE A 20 3.74 -18.01 -17.33
C PHE A 20 3.15 -18.71 -18.55
N THR A 21 2.01 -18.27 -19.07
CA THR A 21 1.39 -18.82 -20.29
C THR A 21 0.72 -17.72 -21.12
N LYS A 22 0.25 -18.03 -22.34
CA LYS A 22 -0.53 -17.07 -23.16
C LYS A 22 -1.91 -16.77 -22.56
N GLU A 23 -2.51 -17.74 -21.88
CA GLU A 23 -3.86 -17.65 -21.30
C GLU A 23 -3.83 -17.01 -19.90
N THR A 24 -2.78 -17.28 -19.13
CA THR A 24 -2.49 -16.68 -17.82
C THR A 24 -1.10 -16.05 -17.85
N PRO A 25 -0.97 -14.86 -18.48
CA PRO A 25 0.31 -14.20 -18.66
C PRO A 25 0.91 -13.70 -17.35
N ARG A 26 0.14 -13.59 -16.27
CA ARG A 26 0.66 -13.24 -14.94
C ARG A 26 0.01 -14.15 -13.91
N GLY A 27 0.58 -14.21 -12.70
CA GLY A 27 -0.01 -14.92 -11.57
C GLY A 27 -1.36 -14.31 -11.16
N SER A 28 -1.72 -14.40 -9.87
CA SER A 28 -3.00 -13.86 -9.40
C SER A 28 -3.09 -12.33 -9.59
N GLU A 29 -3.88 -11.88 -10.56
CA GLU A 29 -4.17 -10.46 -10.78
C GLU A 29 -4.90 -9.85 -9.58
N ALA A 30 -5.77 -10.64 -8.94
CA ALA A 30 -6.49 -10.21 -7.75
C ALA A 30 -5.53 -9.83 -6.61
N LEU A 31 -4.44 -10.59 -6.41
CA LEU A 31 -3.44 -10.25 -5.38
C LEU A 31 -2.74 -8.92 -5.70
N ALA A 32 -2.41 -8.66 -6.97
CA ALA A 32 -1.80 -7.39 -7.36
C ALA A 32 -2.73 -6.20 -7.06
N TRP A 33 -4.02 -6.33 -7.38
CA TRP A 33 -5.01 -5.30 -7.04
C TRP A 33 -5.21 -5.12 -5.53
N ILE A 34 -5.22 -6.21 -4.77
CA ILE A 34 -5.34 -6.17 -3.30
C ILE A 34 -4.13 -5.46 -2.69
N THR A 35 -2.90 -5.83 -3.06
CA THR A 35 -1.66 -5.16 -2.64
C THR A 35 -1.71 -3.67 -2.95
N TYR A 36 -2.10 -3.32 -4.18
CA TYR A 36 -2.23 -1.93 -4.60
C TYR A 36 -3.25 -1.17 -3.73
N ALA A 37 -4.42 -1.75 -3.49
CA ALA A 37 -5.47 -1.14 -2.67
C ALA A 37 -5.05 -0.97 -1.20
N LEU A 38 -4.40 -1.99 -0.61
CA LEU A 38 -3.90 -1.96 0.76
C LEU A 38 -2.86 -0.85 0.96
N MET A 39 -1.84 -0.81 0.10
CA MET A 39 -0.80 0.21 0.18
C MET A 39 -1.36 1.63 0.02
N ASN A 40 -2.24 1.87 -0.96
CA ASN A 40 -2.81 3.20 -1.18
C ASN A 40 -3.73 3.62 -0.03
N SER A 41 -4.54 2.69 0.50
CA SER A 41 -5.41 2.97 1.64
C SER A 41 -4.59 3.33 2.89
N GLY A 42 -3.52 2.59 3.16
CA GLY A 42 -2.60 2.90 4.24
C GLY A 42 -1.90 4.24 4.04
N LEU A 43 -1.49 4.60 2.82
CA LEU A 43 -0.84 5.89 2.53
C LEU A 43 -1.81 7.07 2.72
N LEU A 44 -3.04 6.96 2.21
CA LEU A 44 -4.07 7.98 2.37
C LEU A 44 -4.42 8.18 3.84
N LEU A 45 -4.59 7.09 4.58
CA LEU A 45 -4.89 7.15 6.00
C LEU A 45 -3.78 7.87 6.77
N ARG A 46 -2.52 7.55 6.46
CA ARG A 46 -1.35 8.18 7.10
C ARG A 46 -1.26 9.67 6.80
N THR A 47 -1.55 10.06 5.56
CA THR A 47 -1.56 11.47 5.12
C THR A 47 -2.51 12.34 5.93
N VAL A 48 -3.61 11.78 6.43
CA VAL A 48 -4.57 12.50 7.28
C VAL A 48 -4.24 12.31 8.76
N ALA A 49 -3.94 11.09 9.19
CA ALA A 49 -3.79 10.75 10.60
C ALA A 49 -2.52 11.33 11.23
N GLU A 50 -1.39 11.39 10.52
CA GLU A 50 -0.15 11.99 11.04
C GLU A 50 -0.29 13.48 11.36
N PRO A 51 -0.74 14.35 10.44
CA PRO A 51 -0.92 15.76 10.77
C PRO A 51 -2.01 15.96 11.82
N ALA A 52 -3.10 15.17 11.79
CA ALA A 52 -4.14 15.26 12.80
C ALA A 52 -3.62 14.89 14.21
N ASN A 53 -2.79 13.86 14.34
CA ASN A 53 -2.15 13.48 15.60
C ASN A 53 -1.16 14.54 16.10
N ALA A 54 -0.49 15.26 15.19
CA ALA A 54 0.45 16.32 15.52
C ALA A 54 -0.24 17.59 16.02
N VAL A 55 -1.42 17.92 15.48
CA VAL A 55 -2.21 19.09 15.88
C VAL A 55 -3.05 18.81 17.14
N GLN A 56 -3.59 17.59 17.26
CA GLN A 56 -4.44 17.19 18.36
C GLN A 56 -4.07 15.77 18.82
N THR A 57 -3.61 15.63 20.06
CA THR A 57 -3.21 14.35 20.66
C THR A 57 -4.40 13.53 21.18
N TRP A 58 -5.32 13.20 20.28
CA TRP A 58 -6.39 12.23 20.56
C TRP A 58 -5.91 10.80 20.29
N VAL A 59 -6.19 9.88 21.22
CA VAL A 59 -5.79 8.46 21.15
C VAL A 59 -6.21 7.79 19.84
N GLY A 60 -7.36 8.16 19.27
CA GLY A 60 -7.84 7.58 18.02
C GLY A 60 -6.91 7.83 16.84
N TRP A 61 -6.21 8.97 16.79
CA TRP A 61 -5.25 9.25 15.71
C TRP A 61 -4.05 8.31 15.74
N GLY A 62 -3.56 7.96 16.94
CA GLY A 62 -2.50 6.97 17.10
C GLY A 62 -2.90 5.59 16.55
N TRP A 63 -4.14 5.15 16.81
CA TRP A 63 -4.67 3.90 16.24
C TRP A 63 -4.82 3.95 14.73
N LEU A 64 -5.21 5.10 14.15
CA LEU A 64 -5.28 5.27 12.71
C LEU A 64 -3.89 5.23 12.05
N VAL A 65 -2.87 5.79 12.69
CA VAL A 65 -1.47 5.66 12.23
C VAL A 65 -1.02 4.20 12.32
N ALA A 66 -1.35 3.47 13.39
CA ALA A 66 -1.04 2.04 13.51
C ALA A 66 -1.73 1.20 12.43
N LEU A 67 -3.02 1.44 12.18
CA LEU A 67 -3.77 0.80 11.10
C LEU A 67 -3.14 1.11 9.73
N SER A 68 -2.72 2.36 9.50
CA SER A 68 -2.05 2.76 8.26
C SER A 68 -0.76 1.97 8.01
N ALA A 69 -0.01 1.69 9.09
CA ALA A 69 1.22 0.91 9.02
C ALA A 69 0.92 -0.58 8.75
N LEU A 70 -0.14 -1.14 9.35
CA LEU A 70 -0.56 -2.52 9.08
C LEU A 70 -1.01 -2.71 7.62
N LEU A 71 -1.78 -1.76 7.08
CA LEU A 71 -2.21 -1.79 5.69
C LEU A 71 -1.01 -1.72 4.72
N GLN A 72 -0.02 -0.89 5.02
CA GLN A 72 1.21 -0.81 4.22
C GLN A 72 2.14 -2.02 4.38
N TRP A 73 2.07 -2.73 5.51
CA TRP A 73 2.86 -3.94 5.74
C TRP A 73 2.28 -5.18 5.04
N LEU A 74 0.95 -5.26 4.95
CA LEU A 74 0.24 -6.37 4.30
C LEU A 74 0.17 -6.24 2.77
N GLY A 75 0.29 -5.02 2.24
CA GLY A 75 0.32 -4.76 0.79
C GLY A 75 1.69 -5.01 0.21
#